data_AF-A0A5P0ZSX1-F1
#
_entry.id   AF-A0A5P0ZSX1-F1
#
_cell.length_a   1.000
_cell.length_b   1.000
_cell.length_c   1.000
_cell.angle_alpha   90.00
_cell.angle_beta   90.00
_cell.angle_gamma   90.00
#
_symmetry.space_group_name_H-M   'P 1'
#
loop_
_entity.id
_entity.type
_entity.pdbx_description
1 polymer ?
#
loop_
_entity_poly.entity_id
_entity_poly.type
_entity_poly.pdbx_seq_one_letter_code
_entity_poly.pdbx_strand_id
1 'polypeptide(L)'
;NKKPVFVDHLDAEEVQKEAKLANVPIMIYSEDTTHIVTEEGIAYLYKTDSMAERQAAIEAIAGVTPVGLRSNPKQLADLRARGIVALPEDLGVHRSEAKRSLLAAQNMDDLVRWSDGLYNPPAKFRSWS
;
A
#
# COMPACT_ATOMS: atom_id res chain seq x y z
N ASN A 1 6.06 -0.34 -18.57
CA ASN A 1 4.90 -1.18 -18.20
C ASN A 1 4.80 -1.28 -16.69
N LYS A 2 3.91 -0.50 -16.06
CA LYS A 2 3.54 -0.72 -14.65
C LYS A 2 2.44 -1.80 -14.65
N LYS A 3 2.70 -2.95 -14.02
CA LYS A 3 1.65 -3.93 -13.72
C LYS A 3 0.82 -3.42 -12.53
N PRO A 4 -0.50 -3.65 -12.49
CA PRO A 4 -1.31 -3.29 -11.34
C PRO A 4 -0.92 -4.13 -10.11
N VAL A 5 -0.97 -3.52 -8.92
CA VAL A 5 -0.69 -4.21 -7.65
C VAL A 5 -1.88 -5.05 -7.21
N PHE A 6 -3.10 -4.50 -7.33
CA PHE A 6 -4.34 -5.24 -7.12
C PHE A 6 -4.75 -5.94 -8.41
N VAL A 7 -4.94 -7.26 -8.31
CA VAL A 7 -5.24 -8.15 -9.43
C VAL A 7 -6.39 -9.08 -9.06
N ASP A 8 -7.09 -9.60 -10.07
CA ASP A 8 -8.18 -10.56 -9.88
C ASP A 8 -7.71 -11.95 -9.48
N HIS A 9 -6.57 -12.36 -10.03
CA HIS A 9 -5.93 -13.65 -9.76
C HIS A 9 -4.47 -13.42 -9.47
N LEU A 10 -3.94 -14.11 -8.46
CA LEU A 10 -2.54 -13.99 -8.10
C LEU A 10 -1.69 -14.83 -9.05
N ASP A 11 -0.59 -14.28 -9.55
CA ASP A 11 0.42 -15.05 -10.30
C ASP A 11 0.89 -16.30 -9.50
N ALA A 12 0.80 -16.23 -8.17
CA ALA A 12 1.08 -17.32 -7.24
C ALA A 12 0.23 -18.58 -7.49
N GLU A 13 -0.98 -18.45 -8.04
CA GLU A 13 -1.84 -19.59 -8.39
C GLU A 13 -1.21 -20.47 -9.48
N GLU A 14 -0.57 -19.85 -10.48
CA GLU A 14 0.16 -20.59 -11.53
C GLU A 14 1.46 -21.17 -11.00
N VAL A 15 2.18 -20.43 -10.15
CA VAL A 15 3.38 -20.92 -9.46
C VAL A 15 3.08 -22.20 -8.65
N GLN A 16 1.94 -22.25 -7.96
CA GLN A 16 1.52 -23.45 -7.23
C GLN A 16 1.44 -24.67 -8.16
N LYS A 17 0.82 -24.52 -9.33
CA LYS A 17 0.61 -25.62 -10.29
C LYS A 17 1.93 -26.08 -10.90
N GLU A 18 2.76 -25.14 -11.35
CA GLU A 18 4.04 -25.43 -11.99
C GLU A 18 5.03 -26.10 -11.02
N ALA A 19 5.11 -25.59 -9.80
CA ALA A 19 6.01 -26.10 -8.77
C ALA A 19 5.42 -27.25 -7.94
N LYS A 20 4.17 -27.67 -8.21
CA LYS A 20 3.44 -28.74 -7.51
C LYS A 20 3.40 -28.52 -5.99
N LEU A 21 3.16 -27.28 -5.58
CA LEU A 21 3.04 -26.94 -4.15
C LEU A 21 1.68 -27.37 -3.61
N ALA A 22 1.65 -27.79 -2.34
CA ALA A 22 0.41 -28.19 -1.68
C ALA A 22 -0.59 -27.01 -1.58
N ASN A 23 -0.09 -25.79 -1.38
CA ASN A 23 -0.87 -24.57 -1.23
C ASN A 23 -0.30 -23.45 -2.11
N VAL A 24 -1.15 -22.48 -2.47
CA VAL A 24 -0.71 -21.23 -3.12
C VAL A 24 0.27 -20.50 -2.19
N PRO A 25 1.45 -20.06 -2.68
CA PRO A 25 2.44 -19.37 -1.87
C PRO A 25 2.00 -17.93 -1.57
N ILE A 26 1.12 -17.77 -0.58
CA ILE A 26 0.65 -16.47 -0.08
C ILE A 26 1.61 -15.96 0.99
N MET A 27 2.09 -14.72 0.84
CA MET A 27 3.00 -14.11 1.83
C MET A 27 2.25 -13.63 3.08
N ILE A 28 1.10 -12.98 2.90
CA ILE A 28 0.25 -12.46 3.99
C ILE A 28 -1.19 -12.74 3.59
N TYR A 29 -1.94 -13.42 4.45
CA TYR A 29 -3.35 -13.67 4.23
C TYR A 29 -4.20 -12.45 4.59
N SER A 30 -5.35 -12.31 3.93
CA SER A 30 -6.29 -11.22 4.18
C SER A 30 -6.81 -11.23 5.62
N GLU A 31 -6.99 -12.41 6.21
CA GLU A 31 -7.40 -12.61 7.61
C GLU A 31 -6.44 -11.98 8.63
N ASP A 32 -5.14 -11.99 8.34
CA ASP A 32 -4.09 -11.40 9.19
C ASP A 32 -3.85 -9.93 8.90
N THR A 33 -4.49 -9.38 7.87
CA THR A 33 -4.29 -7.99 7.44
C THR A 33 -5.28 -7.07 8.14
N THR A 34 -4.78 -6.15 8.95
CA THR A 34 -5.62 -5.16 9.65
C THR A 34 -5.78 -3.86 8.87
N HIS A 35 -4.77 -3.49 8.08
CA HIS A 35 -4.72 -2.24 7.33
C HIS A 35 -4.13 -2.48 5.95
N ILE A 36 -4.74 -1.88 4.93
CA ILE A 36 -4.10 -1.70 3.63
C ILE A 36 -3.98 -0.20 3.37
N VAL A 37 -2.79 0.23 2.96
CA VAL A 37 -2.46 1.63 2.71
C VAL A 37 -2.01 1.77 1.25
N THR A 38 -2.62 2.70 0.53
CA THR A 38 -2.27 3.07 -0.84
C THR A 38 -2.18 4.59 -0.95
N GLU A 39 -1.82 5.09 -2.13
CA GLU A 39 -1.89 6.51 -2.46
C GLU A 39 -3.33 7.06 -2.48
N GLU A 40 -4.32 6.19 -2.65
CA GLU A 40 -5.73 6.57 -2.65
C GLU A 40 -6.27 6.77 -1.23
N GLY A 41 -5.82 5.94 -0.28
CA GLY A 41 -6.25 6.01 1.12
C GLY A 41 -5.88 4.79 1.95
N ILE A 42 -6.55 4.64 3.09
CA ILE A 42 -6.38 3.54 4.04
C ILE A 42 -7.69 2.77 4.14
N ALA A 43 -7.63 1.44 4.05
CA ALA A 43 -8.71 0.54 4.43
C ALA A 43 -8.39 -0.12 5.77
N TYR A 44 -9.22 0.14 6.77
CA TYR A 44 -9.17 -0.40 8.13
C TYR A 44 -9.90 -1.75 8.20
N LEU A 45 -9.30 -2.79 7.64
CA LEU A 45 -9.91 -4.12 7.48
C LEU A 45 -10.28 -4.79 8.82
N TYR A 46 -9.68 -4.37 9.94
CA TYR A 46 -10.06 -4.86 11.27
C TYR A 46 -11.45 -4.38 11.72
N LYS A 47 -12.00 -3.34 11.08
CA LYS A 47 -13.34 -2.78 11.38
C LYS A 47 -14.45 -3.39 10.53
N THR A 48 -14.13 -4.33 9.63
CA THR A 48 -15.11 -4.90 8.70
C THR A 48 -15.83 -6.09 9.32
N ASP A 49 -17.13 -6.18 9.11
CA ASP A 49 -17.99 -7.21 9.68
C ASP A 49 -18.20 -8.42 8.77
N SER A 50 -17.73 -8.35 7.51
CA SER A 50 -17.86 -9.44 6.54
C SER A 50 -16.78 -9.42 5.45
N MET A 51 -16.59 -10.54 4.75
CA MET A 51 -15.69 -10.61 3.60
C MET A 51 -16.14 -9.69 2.44
N ALA A 52 -17.44 -9.51 2.25
CA ALA A 52 -17.97 -8.61 1.24
C ALA A 52 -17.64 -7.14 1.55
N GLU A 53 -17.77 -6.74 2.82
CA GLU A 53 -17.39 -5.40 3.26
C GLU A 53 -15.87 -5.20 3.21
N ARG A 54 -15.10 -6.22 3.58
CA ARG A 54 -13.65 -6.22 3.43
C ARG A 54 -13.24 -6.04 1.97
N GLN A 55 -13.85 -6.79 1.05
CA GLN A 55 -13.60 -6.64 -0.38
C GLN A 55 -13.94 -5.23 -0.85
N ALA A 56 -15.10 -4.68 -0.47
CA ALA A 56 -15.49 -3.33 -0.85
C ALA A 56 -14.53 -2.26 -0.31
N ALA A 57 -14.01 -2.43 0.92
CA ALA A 57 -13.01 -1.54 1.48
C ALA A 57 -11.68 -1.62 0.71
N ILE A 58 -11.28 -2.79 0.22
CA ILE A 58 -10.09 -2.97 -0.62
C ILE A 58 -10.29 -2.33 -1.99
N GLU A 59 -11.42 -2.61 -2.66
CA GLU A 59 -11.78 -2.01 -3.96
C GLU A 59 -11.80 -0.48 -3.87
N ALA A 60 -12.28 0.07 -2.76
CA ALA A 60 -12.33 1.51 -2.49
C ALA A 60 -10.95 2.20 -2.49
N ILE A 61 -9.87 1.50 -2.14
CA ILE A 61 -8.50 2.05 -2.08
C ILE A 61 -7.57 1.51 -3.17
N ALA A 62 -8.08 0.70 -4.10
CA ALA A 62 -7.29 0.04 -5.14
C ALA A 62 -7.08 0.90 -6.41
N GLY A 63 -7.51 2.16 -6.40
CA GLY A 63 -7.27 3.13 -7.47
C GLY A 63 -7.82 2.71 -8.83
N VAL A 64 -7.06 2.98 -9.90
CA VAL A 64 -7.48 2.68 -11.30
C VAL A 64 -7.19 1.24 -11.74
N THR A 65 -6.92 0.33 -10.80
CA THR A 65 -6.71 -1.10 -11.11
C THR A 65 -8.03 -1.76 -11.50
N PRO A 66 -8.02 -2.94 -12.18
CA PRO A 66 -9.26 -3.68 -12.48
C PRO A 66 -10.12 -3.96 -11.25
N VAL A 67 -9.49 -4.21 -10.10
CA VAL A 67 -10.16 -4.37 -8.80
C VAL A 67 -10.75 -3.04 -8.33
N GLY A 68 -9.98 -1.95 -8.39
CA GLY A 68 -10.44 -0.63 -7.97
C GLY A 68 -11.57 -0.05 -8.81
N LEU A 69 -11.64 -0.38 -10.11
CA LEU A 69 -12.74 0.02 -11.00
C LEU A 69 -14.10 -0.57 -10.61
N ARG A 70 -14.14 -1.57 -9.71
CA ARG A 70 -15.38 -2.12 -9.14
C ARG A 70 -15.95 -1.28 -8.00
N SER A 71 -15.15 -0.34 -7.47
CA SER A 71 -15.54 0.52 -6.37
C SER A 71 -16.81 1.31 -6.70
N ASN A 72 -17.77 1.25 -5.78
CA ASN A 72 -19.02 2.00 -5.88
C ASN A 72 -18.91 3.31 -5.08
N PRO A 73 -19.12 4.49 -5.68
CA PRO A 73 -19.02 5.77 -4.97
C PRO A 73 -19.94 5.92 -3.75
N LYS A 74 -21.15 5.35 -3.80
CA LYS A 74 -22.08 5.38 -2.66
C LYS A 74 -21.58 4.50 -1.51
N GLN A 75 -21.03 3.34 -1.84
CA GLN A 75 -20.46 2.43 -0.86
C GLN A 75 -19.17 3.01 -0.25
N LEU A 76 -18.32 3.63 -1.05
CA LEU A 76 -17.16 4.36 -0.56
C LEU A 76 -17.57 5.46 0.43
N ALA A 77 -18.61 6.23 0.13
CA ALA A 77 -19.10 7.27 1.04
C ALA A 77 -19.58 6.70 2.38
N ASP A 78 -20.29 5.57 2.37
CA ASP A 78 -20.69 4.85 3.60
C ASP A 78 -19.48 4.34 4.40
N LEU A 79 -18.53 3.69 3.72
CA LEU A 79 -17.30 3.17 4.33
C LEU A 79 -16.47 4.30 4.96
N ARG A 80 -16.42 5.47 4.32
CA ARG A 80 -15.79 6.68 4.89
C ARG A 80 -16.53 7.21 6.11
N ALA A 81 -17.86 7.32 6.04
CA ALA A 81 -18.68 7.78 7.15
C ALA A 81 -18.54 6.88 8.39
N ARG A 82 -18.36 5.57 8.19
CA ARG A 82 -18.09 4.58 9.26
C ARG A 82 -16.62 4.51 9.70
N GLY A 83 -15.74 5.24 9.01
CA GLY A 83 -14.30 5.22 9.21
C GLY A 83 -13.67 3.84 8.95
N ILE A 84 -14.26 3.04 8.07
CA ILE A 84 -13.65 1.79 7.56
C ILE A 84 -12.65 2.13 6.45
N VAL A 85 -12.91 3.20 5.70
CA VAL A 85 -11.97 3.78 4.74
C VAL A 85 -11.67 5.22 5.16
N ALA A 86 -10.42 5.65 5.01
CA ALA A 86 -10.04 7.05 5.11
C ALA A 86 -9.24 7.46 3.87
N LEU A 87 -9.69 8.51 3.19
CA LEU A 87 -8.90 9.17 2.14
C LEU A 87 -7.95 10.21 2.77
N PRO A 88 -6.92 10.68 2.07
CA PRO A 88 -5.99 11.69 2.60
C PRO A 88 -6.69 12.91 3.22
N GLU A 89 -7.75 13.40 2.59
CA GLU A 89 -8.55 14.51 3.09
C GLU A 89 -9.27 14.22 4.42
N ASP A 90 -9.65 12.95 4.68
CA ASP A 90 -10.26 12.55 5.96
C ASP A 90 -9.23 12.59 7.12
N LEU A 91 -7.94 12.53 6.78
CA LEU A 91 -6.82 12.62 7.70
C LEU A 91 -6.26 14.05 7.81
N GLY A 92 -6.85 15.02 7.10
CA GLY A 92 -6.34 16.38 7.02
C GLY A 92 -5.04 16.51 6.22
N VAL A 93 -4.76 15.57 5.30
CA VAL A 93 -3.57 15.55 4.47
C VAL A 93 -3.91 15.97 3.04
N HIS A 94 -3.30 17.06 2.58
CA HIS A 94 -3.43 17.48 1.18
C HIS A 94 -2.39 16.78 0.31
N ARG A 95 -2.84 16.05 -0.72
CA ARG A 95 -1.96 15.28 -1.63
C ARG A 95 -0.83 16.12 -2.25
N SER A 96 -1.07 17.41 -2.50
CA SER A 96 -0.08 18.34 -3.06
C SER A 96 1.05 18.72 -2.09
N GLU A 97 0.89 18.49 -0.79
CA GLU A 97 1.89 18.78 0.23
C GLU A 97 2.91 17.65 0.39
N ALA A 98 2.61 16.45 -0.10
CA ALA A 98 3.48 15.29 -0.07
C ALA A 98 4.68 15.46 -1.04
N LYS A 99 5.68 16.24 -0.61
CA LYS A 99 6.87 16.60 -1.38
C LYS A 99 8.13 16.03 -0.74
N ARG A 100 9.16 15.79 -1.56
CA ARG A 100 10.49 15.37 -1.07
C ARG A 100 11.05 16.28 0.01
N SER A 101 10.72 17.57 -0.02
CA SER A 101 11.11 18.56 1.00
C SER A 101 10.68 18.20 2.43
N LEU A 102 9.74 17.27 2.62
CA LEU A 102 9.36 16.76 3.94
C LEU A 102 10.36 15.74 4.52
N LEU A 103 11.25 15.17 3.70
CA LEU A 103 12.28 14.24 4.18
C LEU A 103 13.32 14.98 5.03
N ALA A 104 13.61 14.48 6.24
CA ALA A 104 14.62 15.04 7.13
C ALA A 104 16.06 14.95 6.55
N ALA A 105 16.30 13.94 5.71
CA ALA A 105 17.52 13.75 4.93
C ALA A 105 17.12 13.52 3.46
N GLN A 106 17.65 14.32 2.55
CA GLN A 106 17.24 14.32 1.13
C GLN A 106 18.06 13.32 0.29
N ASN A 107 19.23 12.96 0.77
CA ASN A 107 20.21 12.11 0.11
C ASN A 107 21.07 11.33 1.14
N MET A 108 21.99 10.51 0.63
CA MET A 108 22.87 9.68 1.46
C MET A 108 23.85 10.52 2.30
N ASP A 109 24.33 11.64 1.75
CA ASP A 109 25.28 12.54 2.40
C ASP A 109 24.65 13.20 3.63
N ASP A 110 23.38 13.58 3.54
CA ASP A 110 22.60 14.07 4.67
C ASP A 110 22.53 13.00 5.76
N LEU A 111 22.26 11.73 5.43
CA LEU A 111 22.25 10.64 6.43
C LEU A 111 23.61 10.47 7.12
N VAL A 112 24.72 10.59 6.40
CA VAL A 112 26.07 10.55 6.99
C VAL A 112 26.28 11.71 7.96
N ARG A 113 25.89 12.93 7.57
CA ARG A 113 25.99 14.12 8.44
C ARG A 113 25.10 13.98 9.68
N TRP A 114 23.86 13.52 9.52
CA TRP A 114 22.93 13.27 10.63
C TRP A 114 23.44 12.22 11.61
N SER A 115 24.28 11.29 11.13
CA SER A 115 24.91 10.28 11.98
C SER A 115 26.20 10.75 12.66
N ASP A 116 26.62 12.01 12.49
CA ASP A 116 27.94 12.51 12.91
C ASP A 116 29.11 11.65 12.38
N GLY A 117 28.97 11.13 11.16
CA GLY A 117 29.97 10.28 10.52
C GLY A 117 30.00 8.82 11.00
N LEU A 118 29.09 8.41 11.90
CA LEU A 118 29.00 7.03 12.38
C LEU A 118 28.46 6.07 11.30
N TYR A 119 27.63 6.57 10.40
CA TYR A 119 27.12 5.79 9.28
C TYR A 119 28.10 5.85 8.10
N ASN A 120 28.66 4.69 7.73
CA ASN A 120 29.54 4.54 6.59
C ASN A 120 28.81 3.79 5.45
N PRO A 121 28.20 4.49 4.47
CA PRO A 121 27.45 3.85 3.42
C PRO A 121 28.34 2.95 2.54
N PRO A 122 27.83 1.78 2.10
CA PRO A 122 28.50 0.95 1.11
C PRO A 122 28.87 1.73 -0.16
N ALA A 123 29.93 1.29 -0.85
CA ALA A 123 30.48 2.00 -2.02
C ALA A 123 29.42 2.34 -3.09
N LYS A 124 28.45 1.45 -3.34
CA LYS A 124 27.36 1.68 -4.31
C LYS A 124 26.45 2.88 -4.02
N PHE A 125 26.52 3.44 -2.81
CA PHE A 125 25.71 4.58 -2.37
C PHE A 125 26.52 5.83 -2.06
N ARG A 126 27.85 5.80 -2.24
CA ARG A 126 28.70 6.99 -2.09
C ARG A 126 28.60 7.80 -3.37
N SER A 127 28.04 9.02 -3.28
CA SER A 127 27.81 9.93 -4.41
C SER A 127 29.07 10.63 -4.91
N TRP A 128 30.20 10.44 -4.23
CA TRP A 128 31.50 11.03 -4.53
C TRP A 128 32.47 9.92 -4.98
N SER A 129 32.83 9.96 -6.25
CA SER A 129 34.05 9.36 -6.81
C SER A 129 34.96 10.49 -7.24
#